data_AF-A0A0F9G922-F1
#
_entry.id   AF-A0A0F9G922-F1
#
_cell.length_a   1.000
_cell.length_b   1.000
_cell.length_c   1.000
_cell.angle_alpha   90.00
_cell.angle_beta   90.00
_cell.angle_gamma   90.00
#
_symmetry.space_group_name_H-M   'P 1'
#
loop_
_entity.id
_entity.type
_entity.pdbx_description
1 polymer ?
#
loop_
_entity_poly.entity_id
_entity_poly.type
_entity_poly.pdbx_seq_one_letter_code
_entity_poly.pdbx_strand_id
1 'polypeptide(L)'
;MLFQCFQSLKLYGREPEALEALVSMFQMVLHDFTIDQIRQAFTLHLKRSNEMPAPADIASIIERGGKPPFERAVYVSLSRKAAEQRTSDEWAYMSEYEAYAIG
;
A
#
# COMPACT_ATOMS: atom_id res chain seq x y z
N MET A 1 5.07 -14.43 7.61
CA MET A 1 5.16 -13.17 6.85
C MET A 1 5.41 -11.98 7.76
N LEU A 2 4.47 -11.56 8.62
CA LEU A 2 4.69 -10.44 9.55
C LEU A 2 5.93 -10.61 10.43
N PHE A 3 6.07 -11.78 11.06
CA PHE A 3 7.25 -12.12 11.85
C PHE A 3 8.56 -12.07 11.04
N GLN A 4 8.53 -12.54 9.79
CA GLN A 4 9.70 -12.51 8.91
C GLN A 4 10.07 -11.07 8.52
N CYS A 5 9.08 -10.23 8.20
CA CYS A 5 9.30 -8.82 7.90
C CYS A 5 9.84 -8.06 9.12
N PHE A 6 9.29 -8.35 10.30
CA PHE A 6 9.74 -7.79 11.57
C PHE A 6 11.19 -8.17 11.89
N GLN A 7 11.61 -9.40 11.60
CA GLN A 7 13.00 -9.82 11.82
C GLN A 7 13.98 -9.36 10.73
N SER A 8 13.53 -9.21 9.49
CA SER A 8 14.41 -8.91 8.34
C SER A 8 14.67 -7.43 8.11
N LEU A 9 13.76 -6.55 8.55
CA LEU A 9 13.86 -5.12 8.31
C LEU A 9 14.63 -4.44 9.45
N LYS A 10 15.41 -3.40 9.13
CA LYS A 10 16.20 -2.63 10.13
C LYS A 10 15.28 -1.87 11.08
N LEU A 11 14.70 -2.58 12.05
CA LEU A 11 13.89 -2.01 13.10
C LEU A 11 14.79 -1.77 14.30
N TYR A 12 15.39 -0.58 14.36
CA TYR A 12 16.12 -0.14 15.54
C TYR A 12 15.16 -0.06 16.75
N GLY A 13 15.41 -0.87 17.78
CA GLY A 13 14.96 -0.63 19.16
C GLY A 13 13.51 -0.96 19.52
N ARG A 14 13.00 -2.16 19.21
CA ARG A 14 11.70 -2.61 19.73
C ARG A 14 11.80 -3.86 20.60
N GLU A 15 11.21 -3.77 21.79
CA GLU A 15 11.01 -4.85 22.75
C GLU A 15 10.00 -5.90 22.21
N PRO A 16 10.04 -7.15 22.69
CA PRO A 16 9.19 -8.25 22.21
C PRO A 16 7.68 -7.95 22.22
N GLU A 17 7.20 -7.16 23.18
CA GLU A 17 5.79 -6.76 23.30
C GLU A 17 5.31 -5.93 22.08
N ALA A 18 6.23 -5.26 21.39
CA ALA A 18 5.90 -4.47 20.21
C ALA A 18 5.50 -5.33 18.99
N LEU A 19 5.86 -6.62 18.98
CA LEU A 19 5.44 -7.54 17.94
C LEU A 19 3.97 -7.95 18.11
N GLU A 20 3.53 -8.20 19.35
CA GLU A 20 2.14 -8.61 19.63
C GLU A 20 1.15 -7.50 19.30
N ALA A 21 1.48 -6.27 19.66
CA ALA A 21 0.70 -5.08 19.28
C ALA A 21 0.63 -4.91 17.76
N LEU A 22 1.75 -5.14 17.06
CA LEU A 22 1.80 -5.07 15.60
C LEU A 22 0.92 -6.15 14.96
N VAL A 23 1.04 -7.40 15.40
CA VAL A 23 0.20 -8.50 14.90
C VAL A 23 -1.28 -8.18 15.10
N SER A 24 -1.66 -7.68 16.28
CA SER A 24 -3.05 -7.33 16.60
C SER A 24 -3.61 -6.25 15.66
N MET A 25 -2.82 -5.20 15.38
CA MET A 25 -3.21 -4.16 14.42
C MET A 25 -3.42 -4.71 13.00
N PHE A 26 -2.51 -5.56 12.54
CA PHE A 26 -2.62 -6.18 11.21
C PHE A 26 -3.84 -7.10 11.11
N GLN A 27 -4.12 -7.87 12.15
CA GLN A 27 -5.32 -8.71 12.21
C GLN A 27 -6.59 -7.86 12.16
N MET A 28 -6.66 -6.77 12.93
CA MET A 28 -7.83 -5.88 12.95
C MET A 28 -8.11 -5.28 11.56
N VAL A 29 -7.09 -4.74 10.89
CA VAL A 29 -7.26 -4.03 9.62
C VAL A 29 -7.45 -4.99 8.44
N LEU A 30 -6.81 -6.17 8.47
CA LEU A 30 -6.81 -7.09 7.33
C LEU A 30 -7.78 -8.28 7.50
N HIS A 31 -8.64 -8.28 8.52
CA HIS A 31 -9.51 -9.43 8.83
C HIS A 31 -10.46 -9.82 7.68
N ASP A 32 -10.86 -8.86 6.85
CA ASP A 32 -11.78 -9.05 5.72
C ASP A 32 -11.08 -9.64 4.47
N PHE A 33 -9.75 -9.71 4.46
CA PHE A 33 -9.01 -10.17 3.29
C PHE A 33 -8.53 -11.62 3.44
N THR A 34 -8.49 -12.33 2.32
CA THR A 34 -7.90 -13.67 2.29
C THR A 34 -6.39 -13.61 2.51
N ILE A 35 -5.82 -14.69 3.07
CA ILE A 35 -4.38 -14.82 3.29
C ILE A 35 -3.59 -14.63 1.98
N ASP A 36 -4.13 -15.09 0.84
CA ASP A 36 -3.45 -14.97 -0.45
C ASP A 36 -3.41 -13.53 -0.96
N GLN A 37 -4.50 -12.76 -0.80
CA GLN A 37 -4.51 -11.32 -1.10
C GLN A 37 -3.48 -10.57 -0.26
N ILE A 38 -3.45 -10.85 1.05
CA ILE A 38 -2.47 -10.25 1.97
C ILE A 38 -1.05 -10.61 1.54
N ARG A 39 -0.81 -11.87 1.15
CA ARG A 39 0.51 -12.32 0.71
C ARG A 39 1.02 -11.60 -0.54
N GLN A 40 0.15 -11.45 -1.53
CA GLN A 40 0.49 -10.78 -2.78
C GLN A 40 0.78 -9.29 -2.54
N ALA A 41 -0.04 -8.63 -1.72
CA ALA A 41 0.14 -7.22 -1.38
C ALA A 41 1.45 -6.95 -0.62
N PHE A 42 1.78 -7.77 0.37
CA PHE A 42 3.06 -7.69 1.07
C PHE A 42 4.26 -7.87 0.12
N THR A 43 4.16 -8.84 -0.79
CA THR A 43 5.21 -9.09 -1.79
C THR A 43 5.40 -7.88 -2.71
N LEU A 44 4.31 -7.25 -3.14
CA LEU A 44 4.36 -6.05 -3.97
C LEU A 44 5.01 -4.87 -3.22
N HIS A 45 4.64 -4.66 -1.95
CA HIS A 45 5.21 -3.60 -1.13
C HIS A 45 6.71 -3.78 -0.93
N LEU A 46 7.14 -4.97 -0.50
CA LEU A 46 8.55 -5.27 -0.20
C LEU A 46 9.46 -5.25 -1.43
N LYS A 47 8.91 -5.40 -2.65
CA LYS A 47 9.67 -5.21 -3.89
C LYS A 47 9.95 -3.73 -4.21
N ARG A 48 9.19 -2.81 -3.61
CA ARG A 48 9.23 -1.36 -3.93
C ARG A 48 9.76 -0.53 -2.76
N SER A 49 9.61 -1.02 -1.53
CA SER A 49 10.06 -0.36 -0.31
C SER A 49 10.87 -1.33 0.55
N ASN A 50 11.92 -0.80 1.18
CA ASN A 50 12.69 -1.51 2.20
C ASN A 50 12.15 -1.22 3.62
N GLU A 51 10.98 -0.60 3.72
CA GLU A 51 10.32 -0.29 5.00
C GLU A 51 9.23 -1.31 5.31
N MET A 52 8.90 -1.41 6.60
CA MET A 52 7.79 -2.25 7.04
C MET A 52 6.50 -1.58 6.60
N PRO A 53 5.61 -2.25 5.83
CA PRO A 53 4.33 -1.65 5.49
C PRO A 53 3.51 -1.38 6.74
N ALA A 54 2.70 -0.32 6.71
CA ALA A 54 1.58 -0.18 7.64
C ALA A 54 0.41 -1.10 7.20
N PRO A 55 -0.50 -1.49 8.10
CA PRO A 55 -1.67 -2.28 7.72
C PRO A 55 -2.50 -1.62 6.60
N ALA A 56 -2.63 -0.29 6.64
CA ALA A 56 -3.35 0.48 5.62
C ALA A 56 -2.71 0.40 4.22
N ASP A 57 -1.37 0.32 4.13
CA ASP A 57 -0.69 0.18 2.84
C ASP A 57 -1.06 -1.14 2.17
N ILE A 58 -1.17 -2.21 2.96
CA ILE A 58 -1.55 -3.54 2.48
C ILE A 58 -3.02 -3.57 2.08
N ALA A 59 -3.92 -3.02 2.89
CA ALA A 59 -5.33 -2.90 2.56
C ALA A 59 -5.53 -2.14 1.24
N SER A 60 -4.88 -0.98 1.10
CA SER A 60 -4.95 -0.17 -0.12
C SER A 60 -4.46 -0.93 -1.37
N ILE A 61 -3.37 -1.69 -1.27
CA ILE A 61 -2.89 -2.51 -2.40
C ILE A 61 -3.92 -3.58 -2.79
N ILE A 62 -4.58 -4.21 -1.81
CA ILE A 62 -5.60 -5.25 -2.07
C ILE A 62 -6.83 -4.64 -2.73
N GLU A 63 -7.36 -3.55 -2.17
CA GLU A 63 -8.55 -2.84 -2.67
C GLU A 63 -8.35 -2.31 -4.10
N ARG A 64 -7.11 -1.92 -4.43
CA ARG A 64 -6.74 -1.49 -5.78
C ARG A 64 -6.44 -2.64 -6.76
N GLY A 65 -6.76 -3.87 -6.40
CA GLY A 65 -6.55 -5.04 -7.26
C GLY A 65 -5.07 -5.36 -7.50
N GLY A 66 -4.22 -5.16 -6.49
CA GLY A 66 -2.78 -5.41 -6.60
C GLY A 66 -2.00 -4.29 -7.28
N LYS A 67 -2.58 -3.10 -7.43
CA LYS A 67 -1.87 -1.91 -7.90
C LYS A 67 -1.17 -1.20 -6.73
N PRO A 68 -0.06 -0.50 -6.99
CA PRO A 68 0.57 0.42 -6.03
C PRO A 68 -0.41 1.39 -5.37
N PRO A 69 -0.07 2.00 -4.23
CA PRO A 69 -0.77 3.19 -3.73
C PRO A 69 -0.76 4.36 -4.73
N PHE A 70 -1.71 5.27 -4.55
CA PHE A 70 -1.77 6.50 -5.34
C PHE A 70 -0.64 7.45 -4.96
N GLU A 71 0.08 7.96 -5.94
CA GLU A 71 1.22 8.85 -5.72
C GLU A 71 0.84 10.27 -6.17
N ARG A 72 0.84 11.22 -5.23
CA ARG A 72 0.54 12.63 -5.53
C ARG A 72 1.44 13.18 -6.63
N ALA A 73 2.71 12.77 -6.66
CA ALA A 73 3.66 13.17 -7.70
C ALA A 73 3.20 12.75 -9.10
N VAL A 74 2.70 11.51 -9.24
CA VAL A 74 2.14 11.00 -10.50
C VAL A 74 0.93 11.83 -10.92
N TYR A 75 -0.02 12.04 -10.02
CA TYR A 75 -1.20 12.89 -10.30
C TYR A 75 -0.82 14.32 -10.73
N VAL A 76 0.12 14.96 -10.03
CA VAL A 76 0.62 16.31 -10.39
C VAL A 76 1.29 16.29 -11.75
N SER A 77 2.08 15.26 -12.08
CA SER A 77 2.72 15.14 -13.39
C SER A 77 1.70 15.01 -14.53
N LEU A 78 0.65 14.22 -14.35
CA LEU A 78 -0.43 14.02 -15.32
C LEU A 78 -1.26 15.28 -15.50
N SER A 79 -1.53 16.00 -14.41
CA SER A 79 -2.25 17.28 -14.42
C SER A 79 -1.53 18.37 -15.23
N ARG A 80 -0.19 18.30 -15.31
CA ARG A 80 0.63 19.22 -16.11
C ARG A 80 0.68 18.88 -17.60
N LYS A 81 0.32 17.65 -18.00
CA LYS A 81 0.20 17.29 -19.43
C LYS A 81 -1.01 18.01 -20.04
N ALA A 82 -0.92 18.37 -21.33
CA ALA A 82 -2.07 18.84 -22.07
C ALA A 82 -3.14 17.73 -22.14
N ALA A 83 -4.43 18.09 -22.04
CA ALA A 83 -5.53 17.13 -21.98
C ALA A 83 -5.56 16.17 -23.18
N GLU A 84 -5.21 16.67 -24.36
CA GLU A 84 -5.15 15.95 -25.64
C GLU A 84 -4.06 14.86 -25.68
N GLN A 85 -3.04 14.99 -24.81
CA GLN A 85 -1.89 14.08 -24.76
C GLN A 85 -2.06 13.00 -23.68
N ARG A 86 -3.17 13.03 -22.93
CA ARG A 86 -3.42 12.05 -21.86
C ARG A 86 -4.07 10.80 -22.43
N THR A 87 -3.59 9.64 -22.03
CA THR A 87 -4.20 8.36 -22.41
C THR A 87 -5.46 8.08 -21.60
N SER A 88 -6.28 7.11 -22.04
CA SER A 88 -7.45 6.64 -21.29
C SER A 88 -7.08 6.15 -19.89
N ASP A 89 -5.93 5.47 -19.75
CA ASP A 89 -5.46 4.95 -18.46
C ASP A 89 -5.02 6.08 -17.51
N GLU A 90 -4.44 7.15 -18.06
CA GLU A 90 -4.05 8.33 -17.27
C GLU A 90 -5.27 9.09 -16.76
N TRP A 91 -6.33 9.19 -17.57
CA TRP A 91 -7.61 9.74 -17.15
C TRP A 91 -8.26 8.89 -16.04
N ALA A 92 -8.25 7.56 -16.19
CA ALA A 92 -8.75 6.65 -15.17
C ALA A 92 -7.96 6.81 -13.86
N TYR A 93 -6.63 6.86 -13.92
CA TYR A 93 -5.78 7.07 -12.75
C TYR A 93 -6.12 8.37 -12.02
N MET A 94 -6.29 9.48 -12.76
CA MET A 94 -6.63 10.77 -12.16
C MET A 94 -8.01 10.74 -11.48
N SER A 95 -9.02 10.15 -12.12
CA SER A 95 -10.36 10.04 -11.54
C SER A 95 -10.38 9.15 -10.29
N GLU A 96 -9.69 8.00 -10.32
CA GLU A 96 -9.57 7.13 -9.15
C GLU A 96 -8.78 7.83 -8.01
N TYR A 97 -7.74 8.60 -8.35
CA TYR A 97 -6.96 9.38 -7.38
C TYR A 97 -7.83 10.44 -6.69
N GLU A 98 -8.64 11.17 -7.45
CA GLU A 98 -9.55 12.20 -6.93
C GLU A 98 -10.63 11.60 -6.02
N ALA A 99 -11.23 10.47 -6.42
CA ALA A 99 -12.20 9.75 -5.60
C ALA A 99 -11.57 9.27 -4.28
N TYR A 100 -10.33 8.79 -4.32
CA TYR A 100 -9.58 8.37 -3.14
C TYR A 100 -9.20 9.55 -2.23
N ALA A 101 -8.86 10.72 -2.80
CA ALA A 101 -8.40 11.88 -2.03
C ALA A 101 -9.53 12.68 -1.34
N ILE A 102 -10.79 12.46 -1.76
CA ILE A 102 -11.98 13.15 -1.23
C ILE A 102 -12.72 12.29 -0.17
N GLY A 103 -12.47 10.98 -0.14
CA GLY A 103 -12.99 10.05 0.89
C GLY A 103 -12.16 10.07 2.16
#